data_AF-A0AAE2BU50-F1
#
_entry.id   AF-A0AAE2BU50-F1
#
_cell.length_a   1.000
_cell.length_b   1.000
_cell.length_c   1.000
_cell.angle_alpha   90.00
_cell.angle_beta   90.00
_cell.angle_gamma   90.00
#
_symmetry.space_group_name_H-M   'P 1'
#
loop_
_entity.id
_entity.type
_entity.pdbx_description
1 polymer ?
#
loop_
_entity_poly.entity_id
_entity_poly.type
_entity_poly.pdbx_seq_one_letter_code
_entity_poly.pdbx_strand_id
1 'polypeptide(L)'
;MEMWDVFFSFEVSTSRNPQQCLQVRAQVEIRSRIITAFGSPEAVIEHMAEWSRSKGLDTSRVYEYFRPKRAKQPWQTVIWKAFIPPKYSFILWLGLRGRLSTRERLMFLQEDSSCSLCINTQETAKHLFFECPFSNLVWTNIRQWLGIHRRMSTLLSAVKWLIKEKTRSSVQNKARLIALACTVYSLWRHRNEVIF
;
A
#
# COMPACT_ATOMS: atom_id res chain seq x y z
N MET A 1 25.13 -11.79 -28.12
CA MET A 1 24.29 -10.64 -28.46
C MET A 1 23.25 -11.17 -29.43
N GLU A 2 22.03 -11.43 -28.94
CA GLU A 2 21.03 -12.09 -29.77
C GLU A 2 20.51 -11.11 -30.84
N MET A 3 20.16 -11.63 -32.01
CA MET A 3 19.64 -10.86 -33.16
C MET A 3 18.47 -9.93 -32.79
N TRP A 4 17.73 -10.30 -31.73
CA TRP A 4 16.65 -9.52 -31.14
C TRP A 4 17.11 -8.24 -30.43
N ASP A 5 18.27 -8.25 -29.77
CA ASP A 5 18.81 -7.08 -29.07
C ASP A 5 19.18 -5.95 -30.05
N VAL A 6 19.66 -6.35 -31.24
CA VAL A 6 20.01 -5.44 -32.33
C VAL A 6 18.74 -4.87 -32.97
N PHE A 7 17.71 -5.69 -33.17
CA PHE A 7 16.43 -5.26 -33.74
C PHE A 7 15.68 -4.27 -32.82
N PHE A 8 15.59 -4.56 -31.52
CA PHE A 8 14.96 -3.65 -30.56
C PHE A 8 15.75 -2.35 -30.36
N SER A 9 17.08 -2.39 -30.39
CA SER A 9 17.92 -1.19 -30.34
C SER A 9 17.77 -0.33 -31.60
N PHE A 10 17.55 -0.96 -32.76
CA PHE A 10 17.28 -0.29 -34.03
C PHE A 10 15.88 0.34 -34.07
N GLU A 11 14.84 -0.34 -33.58
CA GLU A 11 13.47 0.22 -33.48
C GLU A 11 13.38 1.41 -32.52
N VAL A 12 14.09 1.37 -31.38
CA VAL A 12 14.15 2.49 -30.42
C VAL A 12 14.89 3.70 -30.98
N SER A 13 15.88 3.50 -31.86
CA SER A 13 16.66 4.59 -32.47
C SER A 13 16.02 5.19 -33.72
N THR A 14 15.08 4.47 -34.36
CA THR A 14 14.40 4.92 -35.59
C THR A 14 12.98 5.45 -35.38
N SER A 15 12.34 5.16 -34.23
CA SER A 15 10.99 5.67 -33.94
C SER A 15 11.00 7.15 -33.53
N ARG A 16 10.20 7.97 -34.24
CA ARG A 16 9.95 9.38 -33.90
C ARG A 16 8.88 9.57 -32.82
N ASN A 17 8.25 8.49 -32.32
CA ASN A 17 7.18 8.56 -31.34
C ASN A 17 7.71 8.27 -29.91
N PRO A 18 7.76 9.27 -29.00
CA PRO A 18 8.28 9.12 -27.66
C PRO A 18 7.57 8.04 -26.82
N GLN A 19 6.25 7.87 -27.00
CA GLN A 19 5.48 6.85 -26.28
C GLN A 19 5.84 5.43 -26.73
N GLN A 20 6.09 5.26 -28.03
CA GLN A 20 6.48 3.98 -28.60
C GLN A 20 7.89 3.59 -28.12
N CYS A 21 8.84 4.53 -28.07
CA CYS A 21 10.17 4.29 -27.51
C CYS A 21 10.13 3.90 -26.02
N LEU A 22 9.26 4.54 -25.21
CA LEU A 22 9.06 4.18 -23.80
C LEU A 22 8.52 2.76 -23.64
N GLN A 23 7.54 2.38 -24.46
CA GLN A 23 6.95 1.05 -24.43
C GLN A 23 7.97 -0.03 -24.80
N VAL A 24 8.76 0.18 -25.85
CA VAL A 24 9.80 -0.77 -26.27
C VAL A 24 10.88 -0.91 -25.19
N ARG A 25 11.33 0.20 -24.58
CA ARG A 25 12.29 0.15 -23.46
C ARG A 25 11.76 -0.64 -22.27
N ALA A 26 10.49 -0.43 -21.90
CA ALA A 26 9.85 -1.18 -20.82
C ALA A 26 9.77 -2.69 -21.13
N GLN A 27 9.48 -3.05 -22.39
CA GLN A 27 9.45 -4.46 -22.82
C GLN A 27 10.84 -5.11 -22.77
N VAL A 28 11.89 -4.41 -23.22
CA VAL A 28 13.27 -4.90 -23.15
C VAL A 28 13.71 -5.10 -21.70
N GLU A 29 13.38 -4.17 -20.81
CA GLU A 29 13.72 -4.30 -19.38
C GLU A 29 12.98 -5.47 -18.72
N ILE A 30 11.68 -5.63 -19.01
CA ILE A 30 10.90 -6.79 -18.53
C ILE A 30 11.50 -8.09 -19.07
N ARG A 31 11.80 -8.17 -20.36
CA ARG A 31 12.44 -9.34 -20.99
C ARG A 31 13.76 -9.68 -20.30
N SER A 32 14.62 -8.69 -20.10
CA SER A 32 15.92 -8.88 -19.44
C SER A 32 15.75 -9.45 -18.03
N ARG A 33 14.83 -8.89 -17.24
CA ARG A 33 14.54 -9.39 -15.88
C ARG A 33 13.99 -10.81 -15.86
N ILE A 34 13.16 -11.16 -16.85
CA ILE A 34 12.64 -12.52 -16.99
C ILE A 34 13.77 -13.48 -17.37
N ILE A 35 14.62 -13.15 -18.34
CA ILE A 35 15.75 -14.01 -18.72
C ILE A 35 16.71 -14.20 -17.53
N THR A 36 17.03 -13.13 -16.80
CA THR A 36 17.87 -13.24 -15.59
C THR A 36 17.25 -14.15 -14.52
N ALA A 37 15.93 -14.13 -14.36
CA ALA A 37 15.26 -14.97 -13.36
C ALA A 37 15.23 -16.47 -13.73
N PHE A 38 15.27 -16.81 -15.03
CA PHE A 38 15.16 -18.18 -15.54
C PHE A 38 16.50 -18.74 -16.03
N GLY A 39 17.54 -17.91 -16.11
CA GLY A 39 18.89 -18.29 -16.52
C GLY A 39 19.11 -18.31 -18.03
N SER A 40 18.11 -18.70 -18.82
CA SER A 40 18.19 -18.67 -20.29
C SER A 40 16.86 -18.33 -20.96
N PRO A 41 16.87 -17.81 -22.20
CA PRO A 41 15.66 -17.60 -22.99
C PRO A 41 14.86 -18.88 -23.24
N GLU A 42 15.53 -20.03 -23.42
CA GLU A 42 14.90 -21.32 -23.65
C GLU A 42 14.09 -21.78 -22.43
N ALA A 43 14.67 -21.63 -21.23
CA ALA A 43 13.99 -21.93 -19.97
C ALA A 43 12.74 -21.06 -19.75
N VAL A 44 12.75 -19.81 -20.23
CA VAL A 44 11.56 -18.94 -20.21
C VAL A 44 10.47 -19.49 -21.11
N ILE A 45 10.82 -19.90 -22.33
CA ILE A 45 9.86 -20.43 -23.31
C ILE A 45 9.25 -21.74 -22.80
N GLU A 46 10.05 -22.62 -22.21
CA GLU A 46 9.60 -23.89 -21.62
C GLU A 46 8.60 -23.65 -20.48
N HIS A 47 8.94 -22.81 -19.50
CA HIS A 47 8.01 -22.48 -18.41
C HIS A 47 6.77 -21.70 -18.89
N MET A 48 6.89 -20.85 -19.91
CA MET A 48 5.73 -20.20 -20.53
C MET A 48 4.82 -21.21 -21.25
N ALA A 49 5.38 -22.25 -21.87
CA ALA A 49 4.63 -23.32 -22.50
C ALA A 49 3.85 -24.13 -21.45
N GLU A 50 4.44 -24.41 -20.28
CA GLU A 50 3.75 -25.06 -19.14
C GLU A 50 2.58 -24.23 -18.59
N TRP A 51 2.65 -22.90 -18.72
CA TRP A 51 1.59 -21.98 -18.32
C TRP A 51 0.60 -21.69 -19.44
N SER A 52 0.84 -22.18 -20.66
CA SER A 52 -0.07 -22.04 -21.78
C SER A 52 -1.14 -23.12 -21.75
N ARG A 53 -2.40 -22.73 -21.98
CA ARG A 53 -3.53 -23.65 -22.19
C ARG A 53 -4.04 -23.49 -23.62
N SER A 54 -5.00 -24.32 -24.01
CA SER A 54 -5.61 -24.28 -25.36
C SER A 54 -6.20 -22.92 -25.78
N LYS A 55 -6.41 -21.99 -24.84
CA LYS A 55 -6.92 -20.63 -25.07
C LYS A 55 -5.89 -19.51 -24.83
N GLY A 56 -4.62 -19.84 -24.64
CA GLY A 56 -3.53 -18.89 -24.41
C GLY A 56 -2.89 -19.00 -23.02
N LEU A 57 -2.07 -18.01 -22.69
CA LEU A 57 -1.26 -17.98 -21.47
C LEU A 57 -2.13 -17.79 -20.21
N ASP A 58 -1.91 -18.63 -19.20
CA ASP A 58 -2.50 -18.48 -17.87
C ASP A 58 -1.80 -17.32 -17.13
N THR A 59 -2.32 -16.11 -17.36
CA THR A 59 -1.79 -14.88 -16.75
C THR A 59 -1.82 -14.90 -15.23
N SER A 60 -2.71 -15.68 -14.62
CA SER A 60 -2.79 -15.79 -13.15
C SER A 60 -1.62 -16.59 -12.60
N ARG A 61 -1.26 -17.70 -13.25
CA ARG A 61 -0.06 -18.49 -12.89
C ARG A 61 1.22 -17.69 -13.07
N VAL A 62 1.35 -17.02 -14.21
CA VAL A 62 2.50 -16.16 -14.51
C VAL A 62 2.63 -15.08 -13.44
N TYR A 63 1.54 -14.37 -13.14
CA TYR A 63 1.54 -13.35 -12.10
C TYR A 63 1.95 -13.90 -10.73
N GLU A 64 1.38 -15.04 -10.29
CA GLU A 64 1.68 -15.61 -8.97
C GLU A 64 3.13 -16.13 -8.87
N TYR A 65 3.73 -16.53 -9.99
CA TYR A 65 5.15 -16.90 -10.06
C TYR A 65 6.05 -15.66 -9.87
N PHE A 66 5.82 -14.60 -10.64
CA PHE A 66 6.64 -13.39 -10.60
C PHE A 66 6.37 -12.50 -9.38
N ARG A 67 5.19 -12.61 -8.78
CA ARG A 67 4.81 -11.79 -7.64
C ARG A 67 5.72 -12.10 -6.45
N PRO A 68 6.38 -11.07 -5.86
CA PRO A 68 7.15 -11.27 -4.64
C PRO A 68 6.24 -11.76 -3.50
N LYS A 69 6.48 -12.99 -3.03
CA LYS A 69 5.77 -13.55 -1.87
C LYS A 69 6.27 -12.87 -0.61
N ARG A 70 5.45 -12.01 -0.01
CA ARG A 70 5.74 -11.34 1.26
C ARG A 70 5.09 -12.09 2.41
N ALA A 71 5.75 -12.11 3.56
CA ALA A 71 5.19 -12.68 4.78
C ALA A 71 3.84 -12.03 5.11
N LYS A 72 2.81 -12.86 5.27
CA LYS A 72 1.47 -12.42 5.71
C LYS A 72 1.61 -11.75 7.06
N GLN A 73 1.14 -10.52 7.15
CA GLN A 73 1.23 -9.78 8.40
C GLN A 73 0.01 -10.08 9.28
N PRO A 74 0.16 -10.30 10.60
CA PRO A 74 -0.95 -10.65 11.48
C PRO A 74 -2.13 -9.66 11.45
N TRP A 75 -1.85 -8.39 11.18
CA TRP A 75 -2.88 -7.35 11.09
C TRP A 75 -3.77 -7.44 9.86
N GLN A 76 -3.36 -8.16 8.79
CA GLN A 76 -4.13 -8.24 7.55
C GLN A 76 -5.49 -8.91 7.76
N THR A 77 -5.55 -10.00 8.52
CA THR A 77 -6.79 -10.74 8.77
C THR A 77 -7.74 -10.00 9.72
N VAL A 78 -7.24 -8.98 10.43
CA VAL A 78 -7.95 -8.24 11.46
C VAL A 78 -8.67 -7.05 10.85
N ILE A 79 -8.06 -6.35 9.90
CA ILE A 79 -8.66 -5.16 9.29
C ILE A 79 -9.72 -5.49 8.23
N TRP A 80 -9.69 -6.68 7.64
CA TRP A 80 -10.67 -7.14 6.64
C TRP A 80 -11.76 -7.98 7.32
N LYS A 81 -12.67 -7.31 8.03
CA LYS A 81 -13.84 -7.94 8.67
C LYS A 81 -15.12 -7.36 8.09
N ALA A 82 -16.14 -8.22 7.93
CA ALA A 82 -17.42 -7.83 7.34
C ALA A 82 -18.13 -6.67 8.06
N PHE A 83 -17.88 -6.51 9.37
CA PHE A 83 -18.46 -5.42 10.18
C PHE A 83 -17.72 -4.09 10.04
N ILE A 84 -16.60 -4.04 9.30
CA ILE A 84 -15.87 -2.81 9.02
C ILE A 84 -16.16 -2.44 7.56
N PRO A 85 -16.74 -1.26 7.28
CA PRO A 85 -16.95 -0.80 5.92
C PRO A 85 -15.65 -0.86 5.11
N PRO A 86 -15.66 -1.40 3.87
CA PRO A 86 -14.45 -1.58 3.06
C PRO A 86 -13.61 -0.32 2.89
N LYS A 87 -14.25 0.86 2.77
CA LYS A 87 -13.57 2.16 2.69
C LYS A 87 -12.68 2.45 3.91
N TYR A 88 -13.09 2.07 5.11
CA TYR A 88 -12.32 2.29 6.33
C TYR A 88 -11.16 1.28 6.43
N SER A 89 -11.43 0.01 6.12
CA SER A 89 -10.40 -1.03 6.03
C SER A 89 -9.32 -0.68 5.02
N PHE A 90 -9.69 -0.12 3.87
CA PHE A 90 -8.78 0.27 2.80
C PHE A 90 -7.82 1.39 3.24
N ILE A 91 -8.32 2.46 3.84
CA ILE A 91 -7.47 3.55 4.34
C ILE A 91 -6.58 3.08 5.49
N LEU A 92 -7.12 2.28 6.42
CA LEU A 92 -6.31 1.69 7.49
C LEU A 92 -5.21 0.77 6.94
N TRP A 93 -5.51 -0.04 5.92
CA TRP A 93 -4.54 -0.88 5.23
C TRP A 93 -3.42 -0.06 4.57
N LEU A 94 -3.78 1.03 3.86
CA LEU A 94 -2.80 1.94 3.29
C LEU A 94 -1.92 2.56 4.38
N GLY A 95 -2.52 3.01 5.49
CA GLY A 95 -1.81 3.58 6.63
C GLY A 95 -0.83 2.60 7.27
N LEU A 96 -1.23 1.34 7.47
CA LEU A 96 -0.35 0.29 7.99
C LEU A 96 0.81 -0.06 7.05
N ARG A 97 0.62 0.13 5.74
CA ARG A 97 1.70 -0.02 4.75
C ARG A 97 2.53 1.25 4.57
N GLY A 98 2.19 2.33 5.29
CA GLY A 98 2.77 3.66 5.15
C GLY A 98 2.47 4.30 3.80
N ARG A 99 1.50 3.80 3.02
CA ARG A 99 1.23 4.21 1.62
C ARG A 99 0.22 5.35 1.48
N LEU A 100 -0.18 5.98 2.57
CA LEU A 100 -1.04 7.17 2.52
C LEU A 100 -0.24 8.38 2.07
N SER A 101 -0.88 9.24 1.28
CA SER A 101 -0.31 10.49 0.77
C SER A 101 -0.19 11.54 1.87
N THR A 102 0.82 11.41 2.73
CA THR A 102 1.24 12.46 3.67
C THR A 102 2.21 13.42 2.98
N ARG A 103 2.35 14.66 3.48
CA ARG A 103 3.35 15.62 2.95
C ARG A 103 4.76 15.05 2.97
N GLU A 104 5.12 14.26 3.99
CA GLU A 104 6.38 13.49 4.04
C GLU A 104 6.61 12.65 2.77
N ARG A 105 5.56 12.03 2.20
CA ARG A 105 5.69 11.23 0.97
C ARG A 105 5.64 12.08 -0.32
N LEU A 106 5.13 13.30 -0.21
CA LEU A 106 4.98 14.25 -1.32
C LEU A 106 6.08 15.31 -1.33
N MET A 107 7.15 15.17 -0.55
CA MET A 107 8.26 16.14 -0.51
C MET A 107 8.88 16.42 -1.88
N PHE A 108 8.78 15.50 -2.84
CA PHE A 108 9.24 15.71 -4.21
C PHE A 108 8.45 16.80 -4.97
N LEU A 109 7.28 17.20 -4.48
CA LEU A 109 6.48 18.30 -5.02
C LEU A 109 6.88 19.69 -4.46
N GLN A 110 7.90 19.77 -3.60
CA GLN A 110 8.42 21.02 -3.00
C GLN A 110 7.37 21.88 -2.27
N GLU A 111 6.35 21.25 -1.69
CA GLU A 111 5.33 21.93 -0.89
C GLU A 111 5.73 22.04 0.59
N ASP A 112 5.08 22.97 1.31
CA ASP A 112 5.19 23.07 2.76
C ASP A 112 4.93 21.70 3.41
N SER A 113 5.89 21.25 4.22
CA SER A 113 5.86 19.95 4.88
C SER A 113 5.02 19.96 6.16
N SER A 114 4.53 21.13 6.59
CA SER A 114 3.71 21.30 7.78
C SER A 114 2.38 20.56 7.68
N CYS A 115 1.91 20.04 8.82
CA CYS A 115 0.62 19.38 8.97
C CYS A 115 -0.53 20.36 8.70
N SER A 116 -1.43 20.04 7.78
CA SER A 116 -2.55 20.93 7.44
C SER A 116 -3.57 21.11 8.57
N LEU A 117 -3.57 20.23 9.56
CA LEU A 117 -4.51 20.29 10.70
C LEU A 117 -4.02 21.17 11.85
N CYS A 118 -2.71 21.32 12.05
CA CYS A 118 -2.15 22.09 13.18
C CYS A 118 -1.14 23.16 12.77
N ILE A 119 -0.64 23.12 11.54
CA ILE A 119 0.23 24.12 10.91
C ILE A 119 1.58 24.33 11.66
N ASN A 120 1.91 23.45 12.61
CA ASN A 120 3.05 23.65 13.52
C ASN A 120 4.17 22.62 13.38
N THR A 121 3.89 21.45 12.83
CA THR A 121 4.85 20.33 12.82
C THR A 121 4.76 19.59 11.50
N GLN A 122 5.89 19.03 11.05
CA GLN A 122 5.96 18.24 9.83
C GLN A 122 4.92 17.10 9.81
N GLU A 123 4.20 16.97 8.70
CA GLU A 123 3.16 15.97 8.53
C GLU A 123 3.77 14.59 8.23
N THR A 124 3.95 13.80 9.29
CA THR A 124 4.18 12.36 9.19
C THR A 124 2.89 11.60 9.46
N ALA A 125 2.82 10.32 9.07
CA ALA A 125 1.65 9.49 9.42
C ALA A 125 1.47 9.38 10.95
N LYS A 126 2.58 9.34 11.70
CA LYS A 126 2.55 9.31 13.17
C LYS A 126 1.95 10.60 13.72
N HIS A 127 2.40 11.74 13.21
CA HIS A 127 1.90 13.05 13.61
C HIS A 127 0.42 13.18 13.26
N LEU A 128 0.06 12.99 11.99
CA LEU A 128 -1.31 13.10 11.49
C LEU A 128 -2.29 12.28 12.31
N PHE A 129 -1.95 11.03 12.66
CA PHE A 129 -2.89 10.15 13.36
C PHE A 129 -2.82 10.26 14.88
N PHE A 130 -1.70 10.60 15.52
CA PHE A 130 -1.58 10.45 16.98
C PHE A 130 -0.97 11.65 17.72
N GLU A 131 -0.07 12.42 17.10
CA GLU A 131 0.66 13.50 17.79
C GLU A 131 0.10 14.89 17.48
N CYS A 132 -0.62 15.04 16.36
CA CYS A 132 -1.31 16.27 16.02
C CYS A 132 -2.29 16.63 17.15
N PRO A 133 -2.29 17.87 17.67
CA PRO A 133 -3.19 18.30 18.74
C PRO A 133 -4.67 18.02 18.42
N PHE A 134 -5.09 18.28 17.18
CA PHE A 134 -6.43 17.97 16.69
C PHE A 134 -6.74 16.47 16.80
N SER A 135 -5.88 15.63 16.24
CA SER A 135 -6.05 14.17 16.29
C SER A 135 -5.99 13.62 17.72
N ASN A 136 -5.19 14.22 18.58
CA ASN A 136 -5.10 13.86 20.00
C ASN A 136 -6.41 14.11 20.74
N LEU A 137 -7.06 15.25 20.47
CA LEU A 137 -8.39 15.58 21.01
C LEU A 137 -9.43 14.54 20.55
N VAL A 138 -9.46 14.22 19.26
CA VAL A 138 -10.35 13.18 18.70
C VAL A 138 -10.12 11.84 19.39
N TRP A 139 -8.87 11.39 19.52
CA TRP A 139 -8.55 10.15 20.20
C TRP A 139 -8.90 10.16 21.68
N THR A 140 -8.79 11.29 22.37
CA THR A 140 -9.15 11.39 23.78
C THR A 140 -10.63 11.14 23.98
N ASN A 141 -11.49 11.75 23.16
CA ASN A 141 -12.94 11.53 23.20
C ASN A 141 -13.30 10.07 22.89
N ILE A 142 -12.70 9.49 21.85
CA ILE A 142 -12.98 8.10 21.44
C ILE A 142 -12.49 7.10 22.49
N ARG A 143 -11.33 7.35 23.09
CA ARG A 143 -10.80 6.52 24.18
C ARG A 143 -11.67 6.58 25.42
N GLN A 144 -12.17 7.75 25.78
CA GLN A 144 -13.09 7.92 26.90
C GLN A 144 -14.40 7.16 26.64
N TRP A 145 -14.98 7.31 25.45
CA TRP A 145 -16.22 6.64 25.07
C TRP A 145 -16.11 5.10 25.09
N LEU A 146 -14.94 4.55 24.74
CA LEU A 146 -14.70 3.10 24.65
C LEU A 146 -13.98 2.49 25.86
N GLY A 147 -13.72 3.28 26.91
CA GLY A 147 -12.96 2.86 28.09
C GLY A 147 -11.56 2.35 27.76
N ILE A 148 -10.85 3.04 26.85
CA ILE A 148 -9.48 2.70 26.44
C ILE A 148 -8.49 3.61 27.16
N HIS A 149 -7.82 3.10 28.18
CA HIS A 149 -6.81 3.87 28.91
C HIS A 149 -5.46 3.95 28.16
N ARG A 150 -5.19 2.97 27.29
CA ARG A 150 -3.93 2.90 26.55
C ARG A 150 -3.81 4.05 25.55
N ARG A 151 -2.68 4.76 25.59
CA ARG A 151 -2.29 5.69 24.52
C ARG A 151 -1.74 4.89 23.33
N MET A 152 -2.19 5.24 22.14
CA MET A 152 -1.71 4.69 20.88
C MET A 152 -0.73 5.67 20.26
N SER A 153 0.41 5.19 19.77
CA SER A 153 1.44 6.04 19.18
C SER A 153 1.61 5.80 17.67
N THR A 154 1.22 4.62 17.19
CA THR A 154 1.26 4.24 15.77
C THR A 154 0.10 3.31 15.41
N LEU A 155 -0.30 3.29 14.14
CA LEU A 155 -1.32 2.37 13.64
C LEU A 155 -0.97 0.91 13.91
N LEU A 156 0.31 0.54 13.70
CA LEU A 156 0.77 -0.82 13.94
C LEU A 156 0.67 -1.19 15.43
N SER A 157 1.05 -0.28 16.34
CA SER A 157 0.92 -0.52 17.78
C SER A 157 -0.54 -0.67 18.21
N ALA A 158 -1.44 0.16 17.66
CA ALA A 158 -2.87 0.11 17.93
C ALA A 158 -3.47 -1.24 17.51
N VAL A 159 -3.19 -1.68 16.28
CA VAL A 159 -3.70 -2.96 15.78
C VAL A 159 -3.07 -4.14 16.52
N LYS A 160 -1.76 -4.13 16.80
CA LYS A 160 -1.10 -5.18 17.60
C LYS A 160 -1.72 -5.32 18.98
N TRP A 161 -2.05 -4.19 19.62
CA TRP A 161 -2.74 -4.22 20.90
C TRP A 161 -4.13 -4.86 20.80
N LEU A 162 -4.93 -4.46 19.81
CA LEU A 162 -6.26 -5.06 19.58
C LEU A 162 -6.20 -6.56 19.27
N ILE A 163 -5.14 -7.04 18.63
CA ILE A 163 -4.92 -8.47 18.39
C ILE A 163 -4.60 -9.23 19.68
N LYS A 164 -3.79 -8.62 20.57
CA LYS A 164 -3.33 -9.25 21.81
C LYS A 164 -4.41 -9.27 22.89
N GLU A 165 -5.34 -8.32 22.87
CA GLU A 165 -6.42 -8.17 23.85
C GLU A 165 -7.55 -9.21 23.65
N LYS A 166 -7.23 -10.50 23.68
CA LYS A 166 -8.19 -11.61 23.53
C LYS A 166 -9.12 -11.82 24.74
N THR A 167 -8.86 -11.13 25.85
CA THR A 167 -9.49 -11.34 27.16
C THR A 167 -10.83 -10.63 27.36
N ARG A 168 -11.26 -9.76 26.43
CA ARG A 168 -12.51 -8.97 26.53
C ARG A 168 -13.59 -9.49 25.58
N SER A 169 -14.85 -9.16 25.88
CA SER A 169 -16.00 -9.61 25.08
C SER A 169 -15.84 -9.29 23.59
N SER A 170 -16.26 -10.22 22.73
CA SER A 170 -16.16 -10.10 21.27
C SER A 170 -16.74 -8.79 20.75
N VAL A 171 -17.82 -8.28 21.37
CA VAL A 171 -18.48 -7.03 20.99
C VAL A 171 -17.61 -5.81 21.26
N GLN A 172 -16.99 -5.69 22.44
CA GLN A 172 -16.12 -4.55 22.74
C GLN A 172 -14.92 -4.49 21.80
N ASN A 173 -14.32 -5.64 21.50
CA ASN A 173 -13.18 -5.69 20.58
C ASN A 173 -13.58 -5.32 19.15
N LYS A 174 -14.77 -5.75 18.68
CA LYS A 174 -15.33 -5.29 17.40
C LYS A 174 -15.52 -3.77 17.40
N ALA A 175 -16.14 -3.21 18.45
CA ALA A 175 -16.37 -1.77 18.58
C ALA A 175 -15.06 -0.96 18.54
N ARG A 176 -14.04 -1.40 19.29
CA ARG A 176 -12.72 -0.73 19.29
C ARG A 176 -12.04 -0.79 17.94
N LEU A 177 -12.15 -1.92 17.22
CA LEU A 177 -11.56 -2.06 15.90
C LEU A 177 -12.29 -1.21 14.84
N ILE A 178 -13.63 -1.17 14.88
CA ILE A 178 -14.42 -0.27 14.04
C ILE A 178 -14.06 1.17 14.34
N ALA A 179 -13.98 1.56 15.61
CA ALA A 179 -13.61 2.90 16.02
C ALA A 179 -12.20 3.26 15.53
N LEU A 180 -11.24 2.34 15.62
CA LEU A 180 -9.90 2.56 15.08
C LEU A 180 -9.95 2.85 13.58
N ALA A 181 -10.59 1.99 12.80
CA ALA A 181 -10.69 2.14 11.34
C ALA A 181 -11.44 3.43 10.94
N CYS A 182 -12.55 3.72 11.63
CA CYS A 182 -13.37 4.91 11.41
C CYS A 182 -12.60 6.19 11.72
N THR A 183 -11.92 6.26 12.87
CA THR A 183 -11.14 7.45 13.27
C THR A 183 -10.03 7.74 12.27
N VAL A 184 -9.29 6.71 11.86
CA VAL A 184 -8.20 6.85 10.89
C VAL A 184 -8.74 7.33 9.54
N TYR A 185 -9.86 6.77 9.09
CA TYR A 185 -10.52 7.24 7.88
C TYR A 185 -10.97 8.70 8.00
N SER A 186 -11.65 9.07 9.08
CA SER A 186 -12.19 10.42 9.28
C SER A 186 -11.10 11.47 9.38
N LEU A 187 -10.00 11.19 10.10
CA LEU A 187 -8.85 12.09 10.19
C LEU A 187 -8.20 12.28 8.82
N TRP A 188 -7.98 11.19 8.08
CA TRP A 188 -7.41 11.26 6.73
C TRP A 188 -8.32 12.02 5.75
N ARG A 189 -9.63 11.75 5.80
CA ARG A 189 -10.62 12.43 4.98
C ARG A 189 -10.65 13.93 5.29
N HIS A 190 -10.76 14.31 6.56
CA HIS A 190 -10.79 15.71 6.99
C HIS A 190 -9.52 16.45 6.57
N ARG A 191 -8.35 15.84 6.78
CA ARG A 191 -7.07 16.37 6.29
C ARG A 191 -7.08 16.65 4.79
N ASN A 192 -7.67 15.77 3.99
CA ASN A 192 -7.76 15.97 2.55
C ASN A 192 -8.75 17.07 2.18
N GLU A 193 -9.88 17.19 2.88
CA GLU A 193 -10.85 18.29 2.68
C GLU A 193 -10.27 19.68 3.04
N VAL A 194 -9.22 19.73 3.87
CA VAL A 194 -8.49 20.98 4.16
C VAL A 194 -7.52 21.34 3.03
N ILE A 195 -7.11 20.38 2.19
CA ILE A 195 -6.08 20.58 1.16
C ILE A 195 -6.68 20.73 -0.26
N PHE A 196 -7.79 20.05 -0.54
CA PHE A 196 -8.44 19.99 -1.86
C PHE A 196 -9.88 20.50 -1.77
#